data_AF-A0ABD5V2Y7-F1
#
_entry.id   AF-A0ABD5V2Y7-F1
#
_cell.length_a   1.000
_cell.length_b   1.000
_cell.length_c   1.000
_cell.angle_alpha   90.00
_cell.angle_beta   90.00
_cell.angle_gamma   90.00
#
_symmetry.space_group_name_H-M   'P 1'
#
loop_
_entity.id
_entity.type
_entity.pdbx_description
1 polymer ?
#
loop_
_entity_poly.entity_id
_entity_poly.type
_entity_poly.pdbx_seq_one_letter_code
_entity_poly.pdbx_strand_id
1 'polypeptide(L)'
;MRRTPLTRALAVLALLAVLGALFVGYGATPADPDRHDYPDEGALIDDYDAHVGEPVELSGPVVATDPVVIDPGTPAGESFELRIENVEEPVSEGEDLRVFGVAGPDRTIDAEETLVREPWEFTYMYGVSILAGGWLLVRFVRDWRIDTDEWAFVPREEPLRLRGWG
;
A
#
# COMPACT_ATOMS: atom_id res chain seq x y z
N MET A 1 33.35 22.37 8.88
CA MET A 1 33.16 22.54 7.42
C MET A 1 31.66 22.71 7.14
N ARG A 2 31.20 23.92 6.82
CA ARG A 2 29.80 24.17 6.42
C ARG A 2 29.60 23.57 5.01
N ARG A 3 28.82 22.51 4.87
CA ARG A 3 28.46 21.95 3.54
C ARG A 3 27.56 22.97 2.84
N THR A 4 27.91 23.34 1.61
CA THR A 4 27.16 24.35 0.82
C THR A 4 25.74 23.84 0.51
N PRO A 5 24.76 24.75 0.35
CA PRO A 5 23.36 24.41 0.01
C PRO A 5 23.24 23.43 -1.16
N LEU A 6 24.07 23.61 -2.18
CA LEU A 6 24.12 22.79 -3.39
C LEU A 6 24.56 21.35 -3.10
N THR A 7 25.48 21.15 -2.14
CA THR A 7 25.91 19.81 -1.69
C THR A 7 24.77 19.07 -1.00
N ARG A 8 23.92 19.78 -0.23
CA ARG A 8 22.76 19.20 0.45
C ARG A 8 21.68 18.80 -0.55
N ALA A 9 21.37 19.67 -1.51
CA ALA A 9 20.39 19.39 -2.56
C ALA A 9 20.79 18.17 -3.40
N LEU A 10 22.07 18.07 -3.80
CA LEU A 10 22.60 16.91 -4.50
C LEU A 10 22.53 15.63 -3.66
N ALA A 11 22.82 15.71 -2.35
CA ALA A 11 22.70 14.56 -1.46
C ALA A 11 21.25 14.08 -1.33
N VAL A 12 20.27 14.99 -1.24
CA VAL A 12 18.84 14.64 -1.19
C VAL A 12 18.38 14.01 -2.51
N LEU A 13 18.76 14.58 -3.66
CA LEU A 13 18.45 13.99 -4.97
C LEU A 13 19.06 12.60 -5.14
N ALA A 14 20.31 12.42 -4.72
CA ALA A 14 20.97 11.11 -4.74
C ALA A 14 20.23 10.09 -3.85
N LEU A 15 19.81 10.49 -2.64
CA LEU A 15 19.04 9.63 -1.74
C LEU A 15 17.68 9.27 -2.32
N LEU A 16 16.96 10.22 -2.93
CA LEU A 16 15.68 9.96 -3.59
C LEU A 16 15.84 9.03 -4.79
N ALA A 17 16.91 9.19 -5.58
CA ALA A 17 17.21 8.30 -6.69
C ALA A 17 17.54 6.88 -6.23
N VAL A 18 18.33 6.72 -5.17
CA VAL A 18 18.63 5.42 -4.55
C VAL A 18 17.35 4.78 -3.99
N LEU A 19 16.51 5.55 -3.29
CA LEU A 19 15.24 5.08 -2.77
C LEU A 19 14.31 4.60 -3.90
N GLY A 20 14.16 5.39 -4.96
CA GLY A 20 13.37 5.00 -6.13
C GLY A 20 13.91 3.74 -6.81
N ALA A 21 15.23 3.62 -6.94
CA ALA A 21 15.86 2.42 -7.49
C ALA A 21 15.63 1.17 -6.60
N LEU A 22 15.62 1.33 -5.27
CA LEU A 22 15.30 0.24 -4.34
C LEU A 22 13.84 -0.21 -4.48
N PHE A 23 12.89 0.73 -4.58
CA PHE A 23 11.47 0.40 -4.81
C PHE A 23 11.26 -0.34 -6.13
N VAL A 24 11.84 0.16 -7.23
CA VAL A 24 11.73 -0.48 -8.55
C VAL A 24 12.43 -1.83 -8.58
N GLY A 25 13.61 -1.94 -7.95
CA GLY A 25 14.35 -3.20 -7.86
C GLY A 25 13.59 -4.26 -7.08
N TYR A 26 12.92 -3.87 -5.99
CA TYR A 26 12.06 -4.76 -5.21
C TYR A 26 10.81 -5.17 -6.00
N GLY A 27 10.17 -4.26 -6.74
CA GLY A 27 9.01 -4.61 -7.57
C GLY A 27 9.33 -5.47 -8.79
N ALA A 28 10.60 -5.66 -9.14
CA ALA A 28 11.03 -6.44 -10.31
C ALA A 28 11.58 -7.83 -9.94
N THR A 29 11.66 -8.19 -8.65
CA THR A 29 12.04 -9.55 -8.26
C THR A 29 10.88 -10.51 -8.51
N PRO A 30 11.11 -11.65 -9.18
CA PRO A 30 10.10 -12.68 -9.33
C PRO A 30 9.73 -13.28 -7.97
N ALA A 31 8.47 -13.71 -7.82
CA ALA A 31 8.00 -14.44 -6.65
C ALA A 31 8.91 -15.65 -6.39
N ASP A 32 9.47 -15.70 -5.18
CA ASP A 32 10.33 -16.79 -4.67
C ASP A 32 9.62 -17.51 -3.50
N PRO A 33 9.04 -18.71 -3.75
CA PRO A 33 8.30 -19.46 -2.74
C PRO A 33 9.14 -19.78 -1.49
N ASP A 34 10.46 -19.92 -1.62
CA ASP A 34 11.37 -20.19 -0.49
C ASP A 34 11.59 -18.96 0.42
N ARG A 35 11.13 -17.78 -0.01
CA ARG A 35 11.16 -16.52 0.76
C ARG A 35 9.81 -16.12 1.35
N HIS A 36 8.79 -16.98 1.26
CA HIS A 36 7.38 -16.62 1.52
C HIS A 36 6.86 -15.55 0.57
N ASP A 37 7.38 -15.51 -0.65
CA ASP A 37 6.90 -14.64 -1.72
C ASP A 37 6.00 -15.51 -2.61
N TYR A 38 4.72 -15.56 -2.25
CA TYR A 38 3.71 -16.39 -2.90
C TYR A 38 3.16 -15.67 -4.14
N PRO A 39 2.69 -16.40 -5.17
CA PRO A 39 1.96 -15.80 -6.28
C PRO A 39 0.77 -14.96 -5.77
N ASP A 40 0.69 -13.73 -6.25
CA ASP A 40 -0.35 -12.75 -5.92
C ASP A 40 -1.50 -12.76 -6.95
N GLU A 41 -2.47 -11.87 -6.79
CA GLU A 41 -3.61 -11.76 -7.70
C GLU A 41 -3.14 -11.52 -9.13
N GLY A 42 -2.07 -10.74 -9.31
CA GLY A 42 -1.50 -10.43 -10.62
C GLY A 42 -0.96 -11.68 -11.32
N ALA A 43 -0.19 -12.49 -10.59
CA ALA A 43 0.33 -13.76 -11.11
C ALA A 43 -0.81 -14.72 -11.52
N LEU A 44 -1.86 -14.80 -10.72
CA LEU A 44 -3.04 -15.63 -11.01
C LEU A 44 -3.88 -15.13 -12.19
N ILE A 45 -3.96 -13.81 -12.38
CA ILE A 45 -4.65 -13.19 -13.51
C ILE A 45 -3.88 -13.46 -14.82
N ASP A 46 -2.54 -13.43 -14.76
CA ASP A 46 -1.68 -13.65 -15.91
C ASP A 46 -1.73 -15.11 -16.40
N ASP A 47 -1.56 -16.09 -15.51
CA ASP A 47 -1.62 -17.52 -15.84
C ASP A 47 -2.07 -18.41 -14.67
N TYR A 48 -3.38 -18.44 -14.41
CA TYR A 48 -3.96 -19.23 -13.32
C TYR A 48 -3.56 -20.72 -13.36
N ASP A 49 -3.59 -21.33 -14.55
CA ASP A 49 -3.36 -22.78 -14.70
C ASP A 49 -1.91 -23.18 -14.37
N ALA A 50 -0.96 -22.25 -14.50
CA ALA A 50 0.43 -22.48 -14.11
C ALA A 50 0.62 -22.59 -12.59
N HIS A 51 -0.30 -22.02 -11.81
CA HIS A 51 -0.19 -21.94 -10.35
C HIS A 51 -1.10 -22.95 -9.62
N VAL A 52 -1.82 -23.80 -10.35
CA VAL A 52 -2.65 -24.85 -9.73
C VAL A 52 -1.78 -25.84 -8.93
N GLY A 53 -2.09 -25.98 -7.65
CA GLY A 53 -1.37 -26.80 -6.68
C GLY A 53 -0.28 -26.06 -5.92
N GLU A 54 -0.04 -24.77 -6.21
CA GLU A 54 0.92 -23.93 -5.50
C GLU A 54 0.24 -23.17 -4.34
N PRO A 55 0.98 -22.88 -3.26
CA PRO A 55 0.52 -21.97 -2.21
C PRO A 55 0.50 -20.54 -2.74
N VAL A 56 -0.58 -19.81 -2.49
CA VAL A 56 -0.85 -18.45 -3.00
C VAL A 56 -1.27 -17.51 -1.86
N GLU A 57 -0.98 -16.22 -2.02
CA GLU A 57 -1.47 -15.15 -1.16
C GLU A 57 -2.25 -14.17 -2.03
N LEU A 58 -3.50 -13.89 -1.70
CA LEU A 58 -4.31 -12.99 -2.48
C LEU A 58 -5.32 -12.25 -1.61
N SER A 59 -5.82 -11.14 -2.13
CA SER A 59 -6.65 -10.19 -1.43
C SER A 59 -7.63 -9.54 -2.40
N GLY A 60 -8.88 -9.40 -1.96
CA GLY A 60 -9.89 -8.73 -2.76
C GLY A 60 -11.22 -8.61 -2.04
N PRO A 61 -12.13 -7.78 -2.60
CA PRO A 61 -13.45 -7.61 -2.06
C PRO A 61 -14.30 -8.87 -2.25
N VAL A 62 -15.05 -9.23 -1.22
CA VAL A 62 -16.06 -10.30 -1.26
C VAL A 62 -17.26 -9.83 -2.08
N VAL A 63 -17.57 -10.55 -3.15
CA VAL A 63 -18.71 -10.27 -4.05
C VAL A 63 -19.88 -11.22 -3.85
N ALA A 64 -19.63 -12.39 -3.24
CA ALA A 64 -20.67 -13.35 -2.82
C ALA A 64 -20.21 -14.13 -1.58
N THR A 65 -21.16 -14.61 -0.77
CA THR A 65 -20.88 -15.29 0.51
C THR A 65 -21.35 -16.74 0.59
N ASP A 66 -22.15 -17.23 -0.36
CA ASP A 66 -22.59 -18.64 -0.43
C ASP A 66 -22.67 -19.13 -1.89
N PRO A 67 -21.60 -19.71 -2.46
CA PRO A 67 -20.26 -19.86 -1.87
C PRO A 67 -19.50 -18.52 -1.78
N VAL A 68 -18.44 -18.45 -0.97
CA VAL A 68 -17.60 -17.25 -0.89
C VAL A 68 -16.87 -17.04 -2.20
N VAL A 69 -17.03 -15.85 -2.78
CA VAL A 69 -16.36 -15.42 -4.01
C VAL A 69 -15.77 -14.05 -3.77
N ILE A 70 -14.51 -13.89 -4.16
CA ILE A 70 -13.83 -12.60 -4.18
C ILE A 70 -13.52 -12.20 -5.62
N ASP A 71 -13.48 -10.90 -5.87
CA ASP A 71 -13.10 -10.32 -7.16
C ASP A 71 -12.00 -9.29 -6.95
N PRO A 72 -10.71 -9.70 -6.95
CA PRO A 72 -9.59 -8.75 -6.93
C PRO A 72 -9.58 -7.78 -8.12
N GLY A 73 -10.32 -8.09 -9.19
CA GLY A 73 -10.32 -7.35 -10.44
C GLY A 73 -9.00 -7.46 -11.18
N THR A 74 -9.01 -7.03 -12.45
CA THR A 74 -7.79 -6.96 -13.26
C THR A 74 -7.31 -5.51 -13.43
N PRO A 75 -6.04 -5.27 -13.77
CA PRO A 75 -5.56 -3.94 -14.15
C PRO A 75 -6.35 -3.32 -15.32
N ALA A 76 -6.99 -4.14 -16.15
CA ALA A 76 -7.86 -3.72 -17.26
C ALA A 76 -9.28 -3.34 -16.82
N GLY A 77 -9.64 -3.58 -15.55
CA GLY A 77 -10.97 -3.32 -15.00
C GLY A 77 -12.00 -4.41 -15.30
N GLU A 78 -11.56 -5.57 -15.78
CA GLU A 78 -12.40 -6.77 -15.94
C GLU A 78 -12.52 -7.52 -14.62
N SER A 79 -13.64 -8.21 -14.41
CA SER A 79 -13.86 -9.05 -13.22
C SER A 79 -13.04 -10.34 -13.31
N PHE A 80 -12.44 -10.72 -12.19
CA PHE A 80 -11.68 -11.95 -12.03
C PHE A 80 -12.14 -12.67 -10.76
N GLU A 81 -13.24 -13.41 -10.88
CA GLU A 81 -13.85 -14.10 -9.75
C GLU A 81 -13.06 -15.36 -9.36
N LEU A 82 -12.73 -15.45 -8.06
CA LEU A 82 -12.11 -16.60 -7.42
C LEU A 82 -13.04 -17.14 -6.32
N ARG A 83 -13.31 -18.45 -6.34
CA ARG A 83 -14.09 -19.12 -5.31
C ARG A 83 -13.18 -19.51 -4.15
N ILE A 84 -13.55 -19.14 -2.94
CA ILE A 84 -12.77 -19.46 -1.73
C ILE A 84 -13.49 -20.57 -0.97
N GLU A 85 -12.77 -21.66 -0.73
CA GLU A 85 -13.24 -22.79 0.07
C GLU A 85 -12.63 -22.74 1.47
N ASN A 86 -13.24 -23.44 2.44
CA ASN A 86 -12.75 -23.57 3.82
C ASN A 86 -12.55 -22.23 4.58
N VAL A 87 -13.36 -21.21 4.27
CA VAL A 87 -13.38 -19.96 5.04
C VAL A 87 -13.88 -20.23 6.47
N GLU A 88 -13.02 -19.98 7.46
CA GLU A 88 -13.29 -20.28 8.87
C GLU A 88 -14.23 -19.26 9.53
N GLU A 89 -14.11 -17.98 9.14
CA GLU A 89 -14.88 -16.87 9.70
C GLU A 89 -16.00 -16.40 8.76
N PRO A 90 -17.17 -16.02 9.29
CA PRO A 90 -18.24 -15.46 8.46
C PRO A 90 -17.82 -14.13 7.85
N VAL A 91 -17.84 -14.05 6.52
CA VAL A 91 -17.53 -12.84 5.75
C VAL A 91 -18.81 -12.20 5.19
N SER A 92 -18.77 -10.89 5.00
CA SER A 92 -19.85 -10.10 4.42
C SER A 92 -19.47 -9.56 3.04
N GLU A 93 -20.46 -9.36 2.17
CA GLU A 93 -20.24 -8.70 0.88
C GLU A 93 -19.66 -7.29 1.08
N GLY A 94 -18.63 -6.96 0.30
CA GLY A 94 -17.91 -5.70 0.35
C GLY A 94 -16.80 -5.62 1.40
N GLU A 95 -16.58 -6.66 2.20
CA GLU A 95 -15.37 -6.78 3.02
C GLU A 95 -14.16 -7.17 2.16
N ASP A 96 -12.98 -6.66 2.53
CA ASP A 96 -11.74 -7.09 1.90
C ASP A 96 -11.24 -8.34 2.62
N LEU A 97 -11.16 -9.45 1.89
CA LEU A 97 -10.67 -10.72 2.40
C LEU A 97 -9.26 -10.94 1.88
N ARG A 98 -8.31 -11.21 2.79
CA ARG A 98 -6.98 -11.71 2.46
C ARG A 98 -6.96 -13.22 2.72
N VAL A 99 -6.54 -14.00 1.73
CA VAL A 99 -6.56 -15.46 1.73
C VAL A 99 -5.16 -15.98 1.51
N PHE A 100 -4.74 -16.88 2.39
CA PHE A 100 -3.57 -17.73 2.22
C PHE A 100 -4.08 -19.15 2.01
N GLY A 101 -3.68 -19.79 0.92
CA GLY A 101 -4.22 -21.09 0.56
C GLY A 101 -3.52 -21.74 -0.61
N VAL A 102 -4.11 -22.80 -1.14
CA VAL A 102 -3.60 -23.52 -2.32
C VAL A 102 -4.55 -23.31 -3.49
N ALA A 103 -4.00 -22.92 -4.65
CA ALA A 103 -4.80 -22.76 -5.85
C ALA A 103 -5.27 -24.13 -6.37
N GLY A 104 -6.58 -24.34 -6.41
CA GLY A 104 -7.25 -25.51 -6.96
C GLY A 104 -7.66 -25.32 -8.42
N PRO A 105 -8.19 -26.38 -9.06
CA PRO A 105 -8.73 -26.29 -10.42
C PRO A 105 -9.99 -25.39 -10.46
N ASP A 106 -10.39 -24.96 -11.65
CA ASP A 106 -11.65 -24.21 -11.85
C ASP A 106 -11.76 -22.90 -11.05
N ARG A 107 -10.64 -22.22 -10.80
CA ARG A 107 -10.58 -20.94 -10.04
C ARG A 107 -11.05 -21.06 -8.60
N THR A 108 -10.78 -22.20 -7.98
CA THR A 108 -10.99 -22.40 -6.54
C THR A 108 -9.69 -22.19 -5.77
N ILE A 109 -9.79 -21.61 -4.58
CA ILE A 109 -8.68 -21.48 -3.64
C ILE A 109 -9.10 -22.22 -2.37
N ASP A 110 -8.33 -23.22 -1.99
CA ASP A 110 -8.49 -23.92 -0.71
C ASP A 110 -7.80 -23.09 0.37
N ALA A 111 -8.58 -22.36 1.18
CA ALA A 111 -8.02 -21.47 2.19
C ALA A 111 -7.47 -22.25 3.39
N GLU A 112 -6.21 -21.97 3.73
CA GLU A 112 -5.57 -22.45 4.95
C GLU A 112 -5.71 -21.42 6.08
N GLU A 113 -5.64 -20.14 5.74
CA GLU A 113 -5.82 -19.02 6.66
C GLU A 113 -6.52 -17.85 5.94
N THR A 114 -7.54 -17.28 6.59
CA THR A 114 -8.25 -16.11 6.08
C THR A 114 -8.17 -14.96 7.07
N LEU A 115 -7.77 -13.79 6.61
CA LEU A 115 -7.76 -12.55 7.39
C LEU A 115 -8.81 -11.60 6.81
N VAL A 116 -9.85 -11.34 7.59
CA VAL A 116 -10.87 -10.36 7.24
C VAL A 116 -10.36 -8.97 7.60
N ARG A 117 -10.38 -8.05 6.63
CA ARG A 117 -10.07 -6.65 6.87
C ARG A 117 -11.29 -5.79 6.65
N GLU A 118 -11.68 -5.06 7.69
CA GLU A 118 -12.78 -4.12 7.59
C GLU A 118 -12.37 -2.90 6.72
N PRO A 119 -13.15 -2.52 5.70
CA PRO A 119 -12.80 -1.42 4.79
C PRO A 119 -12.58 -0.07 5.47
N TRP A 120 -13.14 0.14 6.67
CA TRP A 120 -13.04 1.41 7.39
C TRP A 120 -11.65 1.68 7.97
N GLU A 121 -10.83 0.64 8.19
CA GLU A 121 -9.47 0.79 8.73
C GLU A 121 -8.58 1.65 7.82
N PHE A 122 -8.72 1.48 6.50
CA PHE A 122 -8.01 2.30 5.52
C PHE A 122 -8.42 3.78 5.65
N THR A 123 -9.73 4.04 5.76
CA THR A 123 -10.25 5.41 5.91
C THR A 123 -9.77 6.04 7.22
N TYR A 124 -9.75 5.27 8.32
CA TYR A 124 -9.25 5.72 9.61
C TYR A 124 -7.75 6.04 9.55
N MET A 125 -6.93 5.15 8.98
CA MET A 125 -5.49 5.33 8.85
C MET A 125 -5.15 6.57 8.01
N TYR A 126 -5.76 6.72 6.84
CA TYR A 126 -5.54 7.88 5.98
C TYR A 126 -6.10 9.17 6.60
N GLY A 127 -7.26 9.11 7.25
CA GLY A 127 -7.86 10.24 7.95
C GLY A 127 -6.95 10.78 9.05
N VAL A 128 -6.47 9.90 9.94
CA VAL A 128 -5.53 10.27 11.01
C VAL A 128 -4.20 10.76 10.44
N SER A 129 -3.69 10.12 9.37
CA SER A 129 -2.43 10.52 8.72
C SER A 129 -2.53 11.90 8.06
N ILE A 130 -3.65 12.22 7.41
CA ILE A 130 -3.91 13.55 6.84
C ILE A 130 -4.01 14.60 7.94
N LEU A 131 -4.67 14.29 9.06
CA LEU A 131 -4.78 15.21 10.20
C LEU A 131 -3.42 15.45 10.85
N ALA A 132 -2.66 14.40 11.12
CA ALA A 132 -1.34 14.49 11.73
C ALA A 132 -0.33 15.17 10.79
N GLY A 133 -0.27 14.73 9.53
CA GLY A 133 0.58 15.30 8.50
C GLY A 133 0.22 16.76 8.21
N GLY A 134 -1.06 17.09 8.10
CA GLY A 134 -1.56 18.45 7.93
C GLY A 134 -1.23 19.34 9.12
N TRP A 135 -1.40 18.85 10.35
CA TRP A 135 -1.03 19.58 11.56
C TRP A 135 0.47 19.87 11.61
N LEU A 136 1.29 18.86 11.29
CA LEU A 136 2.75 18.99 11.29
C LEU A 136 3.21 19.94 10.18
N LEU A 137 2.60 19.88 9.00
CA LEU A 137 2.87 20.78 7.87
C LEU A 137 2.46 22.22 8.19
N VAL A 138 1.30 22.43 8.82
CA VAL A 138 0.88 23.76 9.29
C VAL A 138 1.87 24.30 10.32
N ARG A 139 2.29 23.47 11.30
CA ARG A 139 3.26 23.89 12.31
C ARG A 139 4.61 24.20 11.69
N PHE A 140 5.05 23.38 10.75
CA PHE A 140 6.29 23.59 10.00
C PHE A 140 6.26 24.91 9.21
N VAL A 141 5.21 25.17 8.42
CA VAL A 141 5.07 26.42 7.65
C VAL A 141 4.93 27.65 8.56
N ARG A 142 4.26 27.52 9.71
CA ARG A 142 4.09 28.60 10.69
C ARG A 142 5.38 28.97 11.40
N ASP A 143 6.12 27.97 11.86
CA ASP A 143 7.27 28.15 12.75
C ASP A 143 8.60 28.16 12.00
N TRP A 144 8.67 27.69 10.76
CA TRP A 144 9.91 27.56 10.00
C TRP A 144 9.85 28.31 8.67
N ARG A 145 10.99 28.89 8.30
CA ARG A 145 11.24 29.49 6.99
C ARG A 145 12.34 28.69 6.31
N ILE A 146 12.18 28.49 5.01
CA ILE A 146 13.28 28.05 4.16
C ILE A 146 14.15 29.27 3.91
N ASP A 147 15.35 29.26 4.49
CA ASP A 147 16.38 30.21 4.11
C ASP A 147 16.96 29.76 2.76
N THR A 148 16.63 30.50 1.71
CA THR A 148 17.04 30.23 0.33
C THR A 148 18.52 30.50 0.09
N ASP A 149 19.17 31.27 0.97
CA ASP A 149 20.60 31.57 0.87
C ASP A 149 21.44 30.44 1.48
N GLU A 150 21.03 29.87 2.61
CA GLU A 150 21.72 28.74 3.24
C GLU A 150 21.15 27.34 2.90
N TRP A 151 20.00 27.28 2.21
CA TRP A 151 19.16 26.07 2.08
C TRP A 151 19.05 25.32 3.41
N ALA A 152 18.60 26.04 4.42
CA ALA A 152 18.40 25.54 5.76
C ALA A 152 16.98 25.88 6.22
N PHE A 153 16.40 24.99 7.02
CA PHE A 153 15.20 25.32 7.76
C PHE A 153 15.64 26.12 8.98
N VAL A 154 15.13 27.35 9.08
CA VAL A 154 15.44 28.25 10.20
C VAL A 154 14.14 28.58 10.92
N PRO A 155 14.10 28.54 12.26
CA PRO A 155 12.94 28.98 13.02
C PRO A 155 12.61 30.44 12.68
N ARG A 156 11.32 30.77 12.52
CA ARG A 156 10.88 32.17 12.34
C ARG A 156 10.89 32.90 13.68
N GLU A 157 11.38 34.14 13.66
CA GLU A 157 11.38 35.01 14.85
C GLU A 157 9.96 35.48 15.22
N GLU A 158 9.07 35.61 14.23
CA GLU A 158 7.64 35.87 14.42
C GLU A 158 6.80 34.82 13.66
N PRO A 159 5.97 34.03 14.36
CA PRO A 159 5.06 33.08 13.72
C PRO A 159 4.05 33.80 12.82
N LEU A 160 3.70 33.20 11.67
CA LEU A 160 2.62 33.70 10.81
C LEU A 160 1.30 33.75 11.59
N ARG A 161 0.91 34.94 12.03
CA ARG A 161 -0.43 35.17 12.57
C ARG A 161 -1.42 35.28 11.41
N LEU A 162 -2.45 34.44 11.44
CA LEU A 162 -3.64 34.65 10.61
C LEU A 162 -4.16 36.05 10.94
N ARG A 163 -4.08 36.96 9.97
CA ARG A 163 -4.57 38.33 10.11
C ARG A 163 -6.06 38.23 10.39
N GLY A 164 -6.45 38.64 11.60
CA GLY A 164 -7.81 38.52 12.10
C GLY A 164 -8.82 39.13 11.14
N TRP A 165 -9.93 38.41 10.95
CA TRP A 165 -11.19 39.01 10.56
C TRP A 165 -11.58 40.03 11.63
N GLY A 166 -11.66 41.29 11.21
CA GLY A 166 -12.27 42.41 11.93
C GLY A 166 -13.10 43.19 10.93
#